data_AF-E3I762-F1
#
_entry.id   AF-E3I762-F1
#
_cell.length_a   1.000
_cell.length_b   1.000
_cell.length_c   1.000
_cell.angle_alpha   90.00
_cell.angle_beta   90.00
_cell.angle_gamma   90.00
#
_symmetry.space_group_name_H-M   'P 1'
#
loop_
_entity.id
_entity.type
_entity.pdbx_description
1 polymer ?
#
loop_
_entity_poly.entity_id
_entity_poly.type
_entity_poly.pdbx_seq_one_letter_code
_entity_poly.pdbx_strand_id
1 'polypeptide(L)'
;MDKAARQEELKRRFAPVKPLAPQVPAAPPVPQTHAPVEKTAPAIEIPTPVALKPAPKALVRRCDYKGERRRLNLRLPEPLTHDLAVLCLASGVDKNAFCEQVLSSAIENQLEQVRQRYKPEEWEGILRCVREGKGF
;
A
#
# COMPACT_ATOMS: atom_id res chain seq x y z
N MET A 1 0.07 -7.21 52.87
CA MET A 1 -0.41 -6.88 51.51
C MET A 1 -1.64 -7.73 51.22
N ASP A 2 -2.80 -7.10 51.27
CA ASP A 2 -4.11 -7.75 51.27
C ASP A 2 -4.44 -8.42 49.94
N LYS A 3 -4.65 -9.74 50.01
CA LYS A 3 -5.04 -10.57 48.85
C LYS A 3 -6.38 -10.16 48.24
N ALA A 4 -7.25 -9.50 49.02
CA ALA A 4 -8.55 -9.02 48.57
C ALA A 4 -8.43 -7.90 47.54
N ALA A 5 -7.54 -6.92 47.74
CA ALA A 5 -7.35 -5.79 46.83
C ALA A 5 -6.84 -6.23 45.45
N ARG A 6 -6.01 -7.28 45.40
CA ARG A 6 -5.48 -7.82 44.14
C ARG A 6 -6.55 -8.53 43.29
N GLN A 7 -7.55 -9.16 43.91
CA GLN A 7 -8.61 -9.84 43.15
C GLN A 7 -9.60 -8.86 42.51
N GLU A 8 -9.85 -7.71 43.14
CA GLU A 8 -10.78 -6.71 42.61
C GLU A 8 -10.20 -5.96 41.41
N GLU A 9 -8.88 -5.72 41.41
CA GLU A 9 -8.17 -5.10 40.28
C GLU A 9 -8.12 -6.02 39.05
N LEU A 10 -8.00 -7.34 39.26
CA LEU A 10 -8.06 -8.33 38.19
C LEU A 10 -9.45 -8.38 37.52
N LYS A 11 -10.54 -8.25 38.26
CA LYS A 11 -11.89 -8.27 37.69
C LYS A 11 -12.19 -7.04 36.82
N ARG A 12 -11.61 -5.88 37.11
CA ARG A 12 -11.78 -4.66 36.28
C ARG A 12 -10.98 -4.71 34.98
N ARG A 13 -9.83 -5.39 34.96
CA ARG A 13 -8.98 -5.50 33.76
C ARG A 13 -9.51 -6.46 32.71
N PHE A 14 -10.34 -7.43 33.10
CA PHE A 14 -10.85 -8.48 32.21
C PHE A 14 -12.36 -8.39 31.95
N ALA A 15 -12.93 -7.19 31.97
CA ALA A 15 -14.30 -6.98 31.52
C ALA A 15 -14.39 -7.21 29.99
N PRO A 16 -15.33 -8.04 29.50
CA PRO A 16 -15.44 -8.35 28.07
C PRO A 16 -15.86 -7.10 27.28
N VAL A 17 -15.01 -6.68 26.35
CA VAL A 17 -15.28 -5.59 25.41
C VAL A 17 -16.38 -6.05 24.44
N LYS A 18 -17.49 -5.31 24.44
CA LYS A 18 -18.63 -5.53 23.54
C LYS A 18 -18.16 -5.31 22.09
N PRO A 19 -18.32 -6.27 21.16
CA PRO A 19 -17.91 -6.07 19.77
C PRO A 19 -18.82 -5.02 19.11
N LEU A 20 -18.23 -3.91 18.66
CA LEU A 20 -18.90 -2.97 17.77
C LEU A 20 -19.02 -3.64 16.39
N ALA A 21 -20.26 -3.87 15.94
CA ALA A 21 -20.52 -4.36 14.60
C ALA A 21 -19.99 -3.36 13.54
N PRO A 22 -19.34 -3.83 12.47
CA PRO A 22 -18.90 -2.95 11.38
C PRO A 22 -20.11 -2.47 10.60
N GLN A 23 -20.37 -1.15 10.62
CA GLN A 23 -21.30 -0.52 9.70
C GLN A 23 -20.65 -0.45 8.31
N VAL A 24 -21.19 -1.20 7.37
CA VAL A 24 -20.82 -1.16 5.94
C VAL A 24 -21.63 -0.04 5.28
N PRO A 25 -21.02 1.06 4.82
CA PRO A 25 -21.73 2.03 4.01
C PRO A 25 -22.03 1.44 2.63
N ALA A 26 -23.30 1.48 2.24
CA ALA A 26 -23.81 1.04 0.96
C ALA A 26 -23.18 1.83 -0.20
N ALA A 27 -22.67 1.12 -1.21
CA ALA A 27 -22.17 1.72 -2.44
C ALA A 27 -23.34 2.26 -3.29
N PRO A 28 -23.22 3.44 -3.93
CA PRO A 28 -24.24 3.96 -4.83
C PRO A 28 -24.22 3.23 -6.20
N PRO A 29 -25.39 3.14 -6.87
CA PRO A 29 -25.54 2.44 -8.14
C PRO A 29 -24.89 3.20 -9.31
N VAL A 30 -24.24 2.45 -10.20
CA VAL A 30 -23.69 2.92 -11.48
C VAL A 30 -24.82 3.02 -12.51
N PRO A 31 -25.09 4.18 -13.13
CA PRO A 31 -26.03 4.25 -14.24
C PRO A 31 -25.40 3.71 -15.53
N GLN A 32 -26.03 2.67 -16.08
CA GLN A 32 -25.87 2.26 -17.48
C GLN A 32 -26.66 3.22 -18.36
N THR A 33 -26.08 3.69 -19.47
CA THR A 33 -26.86 4.35 -20.54
C THR A 33 -26.39 3.83 -21.89
N HIS A 34 -27.40 3.39 -22.64
CA HIS A 34 -27.32 2.74 -23.94
C HIS A 34 -27.18 3.75 -25.09
N ALA A 35 -26.34 3.37 -26.07
CA ALA A 35 -26.58 3.43 -27.52
C ALA A 35 -26.84 4.81 -28.19
N PRO A 36 -27.10 4.85 -29.52
CA PRO A 36 -26.12 4.80 -30.60
C PRO A 36 -26.18 6.07 -31.48
N VAL A 37 -25.10 6.43 -32.16
CA VAL A 37 -25.16 7.47 -33.21
C VAL A 37 -24.41 6.98 -34.44
N GLU A 38 -25.16 6.42 -35.39
CA GLU A 38 -24.81 6.43 -36.80
C GLU A 38 -24.69 7.88 -37.28
N LYS A 39 -23.60 8.23 -37.96
CA LYS A 39 -23.59 9.31 -38.93
C LYS A 39 -22.54 9.07 -40.01
N THR A 40 -23.06 9.09 -41.22
CA THR A 40 -22.44 8.78 -42.51
C THR A 40 -21.65 9.96 -43.08
N ALA A 41 -20.56 9.63 -43.78
CA ALA A 41 -19.83 10.36 -44.83
C ALA A 41 -19.02 11.63 -44.45
N PRO A 42 -18.00 12.04 -45.25
CA PRO A 42 -17.57 11.55 -46.57
C PRO A 42 -16.09 11.10 -46.64
N ALA A 43 -15.73 10.47 -47.76
CA ALA A 43 -14.37 10.07 -48.11
C ALA A 43 -13.45 11.30 -48.22
N ILE A 44 -12.43 11.34 -47.36
CA ILE A 44 -11.34 12.32 -47.41
C ILE A 44 -10.19 11.66 -48.17
N GLU A 45 -9.77 12.32 -49.25
CA GLU A 45 -8.62 11.94 -50.06
C GLU A 45 -7.35 11.91 -49.20
N ILE A 46 -6.65 10.78 -49.22
CA ILE A 46 -5.42 10.56 -48.47
C ILE A 46 -4.25 11.15 -49.28
N PRO A 47 -3.56 12.20 -48.82
CA PRO A 47 -2.28 12.59 -49.42
C PRO A 47 -1.23 11.51 -49.13
N THR A 48 -0.48 11.18 -50.18
CA THR A 48 0.65 10.26 -50.27
C THR A 48 1.55 10.28 -49.03
N PRO A 49 1.98 9.11 -48.49
CA PRO A 49 2.83 9.09 -47.30
C PRO A 49 4.22 9.66 -47.63
N VAL A 50 4.47 10.88 -47.15
CA VAL A 50 5.84 11.40 -46.99
C VAL A 50 6.55 10.47 -46.00
N ALA A 51 7.67 9.89 -46.43
CA ALA A 51 8.50 9.03 -45.60
C ALA A 51 9.05 9.80 -44.40
N LEU A 52 8.26 9.82 -43.32
CA LEU A 52 8.68 10.26 -42.01
C LEU A 52 9.75 9.29 -41.52
N LYS A 53 10.97 9.83 -41.30
CA LYS A 53 12.02 9.15 -40.55
C LYS A 53 11.39 8.58 -39.27
N PRO A 54 11.64 7.30 -38.91
CA PRO A 54 11.03 6.73 -37.73
C PRO A 54 11.45 7.54 -36.52
N ALA A 55 10.48 8.19 -35.87
CA ALA A 55 10.66 8.76 -34.55
C ALA A 55 11.20 7.65 -33.62
N PRO A 56 12.09 7.98 -32.65
CA PRO A 56 12.53 7.00 -31.68
C PRO A 56 11.28 6.44 -31.00
N LYS A 57 11.08 5.12 -31.16
CA LYS A 57 9.94 4.39 -30.59
C LYS A 57 9.88 4.73 -29.11
N ALA A 58 8.94 5.61 -28.73
CA ALA A 58 8.55 5.76 -27.34
C ALA A 58 8.16 4.35 -26.89
N LEU A 59 8.86 3.86 -25.87
CA LEU A 59 8.68 2.53 -25.32
C LEU A 59 7.25 2.48 -24.77
N VAL A 60 6.30 2.03 -25.60
CA VAL A 60 4.91 1.81 -25.22
C VAL A 60 4.94 0.74 -24.13
N ARG A 61 4.87 1.17 -22.87
CA ARG A 61 4.80 0.27 -21.72
C ARG A 61 3.53 -0.57 -21.91
N ARG A 62 3.68 -1.88 -21.79
CA ARG A 62 2.55 -2.81 -21.96
C ARG A 62 1.44 -2.47 -20.97
N CYS A 63 0.20 -2.70 -21.36
CA CYS A 63 -1.00 -2.34 -20.58
C CYS A 63 -1.08 -3.07 -19.21
N ASP A 64 -0.30 -4.12 -19.02
CA ASP A 64 -0.16 -4.92 -17.78
C ASP A 64 0.99 -4.44 -16.87
N TYR A 65 1.66 -3.33 -17.21
CA TYR A 65 2.76 -2.79 -16.41
C TYR A 65 2.27 -2.27 -15.05
N LYS A 66 2.33 -3.13 -14.02
CA LYS A 66 1.99 -2.83 -12.61
C LYS A 66 3.04 -1.97 -11.87
N GLY A 67 3.85 -1.19 -12.58
CA GLY A 67 4.94 -0.40 -12.01
C GLY A 67 6.28 -1.15 -11.87
N GLU A 68 7.32 -0.44 -11.44
CA GLU A 68 8.62 -1.02 -11.12
C GLU A 68 8.53 -1.81 -9.82
N ARG A 69 8.59 -3.15 -9.91
CA ARG A 69 8.74 -3.99 -8.72
C ARG A 69 10.13 -3.78 -8.14
N ARG A 70 10.23 -2.99 -7.08
CA ARG A 70 11.47 -2.81 -6.32
C ARG A 70 11.66 -4.02 -5.40
N ARG A 71 12.86 -4.61 -5.42
CA ARG A 71 13.24 -5.73 -4.56
C ARG A 71 14.22 -5.25 -3.51
N LEU A 72 13.95 -5.56 -2.24
CA LEU A 72 14.88 -5.31 -1.14
C LEU A 72 15.78 -6.54 -0.98
N ASN A 73 17.09 -6.37 -1.17
CA ASN A 73 18.06 -7.44 -0.95
C ASN A 73 18.83 -7.14 0.35
N LEU A 74 18.71 -8.02 1.34
CA LEU A 74 19.39 -7.89 2.63
C LEU A 74 20.46 -8.96 2.78
N ARG A 75 21.62 -8.57 3.30
CA ARG A 75 22.65 -9.52 3.75
C ARG A 75 22.58 -9.62 5.27
N LEU A 76 22.35 -10.83 5.76
CA LEU A 76 22.23 -11.10 7.18
C LEU A 76 23.44 -11.92 7.64
N PRO A 77 23.98 -11.65 8.84
CA PRO A 77 24.88 -12.56 9.53
C PRO A 77 24.28 -13.97 9.62
N GLU A 78 25.15 -14.98 9.58
CA GLU A 78 24.77 -16.38 9.72
C GLU A 78 23.93 -16.70 10.98
N PRO A 79 24.27 -16.23 12.20
CA PRO A 79 23.45 -16.54 13.37
C PRO A 79 22.01 -16.03 13.24
N LEU A 80 21.82 -14.81 12.71
CA LEU A 80 20.48 -14.27 12.47
C LEU A 80 19.71 -15.04 11.41
N THR A 81 20.42 -15.62 10.43
CA THR A 81 19.79 -16.43 9.39
C THR A 81 19.22 -17.72 9.98
N HIS A 82 19.94 -18.34 10.92
CA HIS A 82 19.49 -19.51 11.64
C HIS A 82 18.26 -19.21 12.50
N ASP A 83 18.33 -18.17 13.34
CA ASP A 83 17.21 -17.80 14.22
C ASP A 83 15.94 -17.48 13.42
N LEU A 84 16.10 -16.80 12.29
CA LEU A 84 14.99 -16.50 11.40
C LEU A 84 14.38 -17.75 10.78
N ALA A 85 15.19 -18.75 10.42
CA ALA A 85 14.68 -20.02 9.93
C ALA A 85 13.86 -20.75 11.01
N VAL A 86 14.33 -20.76 12.26
CA VAL A 86 13.59 -21.33 13.41
C VAL A 86 12.26 -20.61 13.60
N LEU A 87 12.24 -19.28 13.56
CA LEU A 87 11.02 -18.49 13.69
C LEU A 87 10.01 -18.77 12.57
N CYS A 88 10.47 -18.93 11.33
CA CYS A 88 9.60 -19.26 10.19
C CYS A 88 9.02 -20.66 10.31
N LEU A 89 9.82 -21.63 10.77
CA LEU A 89 9.33 -22.99 11.05
C LEU A 89 8.28 -23.00 12.16
N ALA A 90 8.49 -22.22 13.22
CA ALA A 90 7.54 -22.12 14.32
C ALA A 90 6.24 -21.40 13.93
N SER A 91 6.29 -20.40 13.06
CA SER A 91 5.11 -19.65 12.61
C SER A 91 4.37 -20.30 11.45
N GLY A 92 5.03 -21.18 10.68
CA GLY A 92 4.49 -21.75 9.44
C GLY A 92 4.41 -20.76 8.28
N VAL A 93 5.05 -19.59 8.40
CA VAL A 93 5.03 -18.52 7.41
C VAL A 93 6.32 -18.53 6.60
N ASP A 94 6.22 -18.19 5.31
CA ASP A 94 7.40 -18.02 4.46
C ASP A 94 8.34 -16.93 4.99
N LYS A 95 9.65 -17.14 4.81
CA LYS A 95 10.70 -16.22 5.27
C LYS A 95 10.52 -14.80 4.78
N ASN A 96 10.18 -14.59 3.52
CA ASN A 96 10.02 -13.25 2.97
C ASN A 96 8.74 -12.59 3.51
N ALA A 97 7.63 -13.32 3.54
CA ALA A 97 6.37 -12.83 4.08
C ALA A 97 6.51 -12.43 5.57
N PHE A 98 7.21 -13.24 6.36
CA PHE A 98 7.54 -12.92 7.74
C PHE A 98 8.35 -11.63 7.85
N CYS A 99 9.42 -11.50 7.06
CA CYS A 99 10.25 -10.29 7.06
C CYS A 99 9.47 -9.04 6.63
N GLU A 100 8.63 -9.15 5.60
CA GLU A 100 7.78 -8.06 5.13
C GLU A 100 6.82 -7.59 6.22
N GLN A 101 6.18 -8.52 6.92
CA GLN A 101 5.25 -8.21 8.01
C GLN A 101 5.94 -7.53 9.21
N VAL A 102 7.12 -8.04 9.61
CA VAL A 102 7.88 -7.45 10.72
C VAL A 102 8.38 -6.06 10.34
N LEU A 103 8.91 -5.89 9.12
CA LEU A 103 9.41 -4.61 8.64
C LEU A 103 8.28 -3.59 8.47
N SER A 104 7.12 -3.98 7.93
CA SER A 104 5.99 -3.05 7.77
C SER A 104 5.52 -2.53 9.12
N SER A 105 5.34 -3.40 10.10
CA SER A 105 4.95 -2.99 11.46
C SER A 105 5.99 -2.08 12.11
N ALA A 106 7.29 -2.39 11.95
CA ALA A 106 8.36 -1.54 12.48
C ALA A 106 8.39 -0.15 11.81
N ILE A 107 8.16 -0.09 10.49
CA ILE A 107 8.09 1.16 9.72
C ILE A 107 6.89 1.99 10.15
N GLU A 108 5.71 1.40 10.29
CA GLU A 108 4.49 2.09 10.72
C GLU A 108 4.68 2.72 12.10
N ASN A 109 5.23 1.96 13.05
CA ASN A 109 5.54 2.45 14.39
C ASN A 109 6.54 3.61 14.37
N GLN A 110 7.60 3.52 13.54
CA GLN A 110 8.55 4.61 13.37
C GLN A 110 7.92 5.84 12.69
N LEU A 111 7.08 5.63 11.69
CA LEU A 111 6.40 6.70 10.99
C LEU A 111 5.47 7.47 11.93
N GLU A 112 4.76 6.77 12.83
CA GLU A 112 3.95 7.39 13.86
C GLU A 112 4.80 8.20 14.85
N GLN A 113 5.93 7.65 15.32
CA GLN A 113 6.86 8.39 16.18
C GLN A 113 7.41 9.65 15.51
N VAL A 114 7.73 9.57 14.21
CA VAL A 114 8.20 10.71 13.44
C VAL A 114 7.09 11.72 13.27
N ARG A 115 5.87 11.30 12.94
CA ARG A 115 4.69 12.17 12.79
C ARG A 115 4.42 12.97 14.06
N GLN A 116 4.56 12.36 15.23
CA GLN A 116 4.37 13.03 16.53
C GLN A 116 5.38 14.14 16.81
N ARG A 117 6.52 14.20 16.09
CA ARG A 117 7.53 15.27 16.25
C ARG A 117 7.18 16.54 15.49
N TYR A 118 6.23 16.49 14.56
CA TYR A 118 5.84 17.62 13.71
C TYR A 118 4.46 18.12 14.06
N LYS A 119 4.22 19.41 13.82
CA LYS A 119 2.85 19.94 13.88
C LYS A 119 2.01 19.36 12.73
N PRO A 120 0.67 19.29 12.89
CA PRO A 120 -0.21 18.78 11.84
C PRO A 120 -0.02 19.46 10.48
N GLU A 121 0.17 20.79 10.48
CA GLU A 121 0.36 21.61 9.28
C GLU A 121 1.70 21.30 8.58
N GLU A 122 2.77 21.12 9.35
CA GLU A 122 4.11 20.78 8.84
C GLU A 122 4.11 19.39 8.22
N TRP A 123 3.46 18.42 8.89
CA TRP A 123 3.31 17.07 8.38
C TRP A 123 2.52 17.02 7.07
N GLU A 124 1.44 17.81 6.97
CA GLU A 124 0.67 17.94 5.73
C GLU A 124 1.50 18.55 4.59
N GLY A 125 2.35 19.53 4.92
CA GLY A 125 3.34 20.10 4.00
C GLY A 125 4.29 19.04 3.44
N ILE A 126 4.85 18.18 4.29
CA ILE A 126 5.73 17.07 3.88
C ILE A 126 4.98 16.12 2.93
N LEU A 127 3.76 15.71 3.27
CA LEU A 127 2.94 14.83 2.43
C LEU A 127 2.59 15.46 1.07
N ARG A 128 2.45 16.78 1.01
CA ARG A 128 2.21 17.51 -0.24
C ARG A 128 3.45 17.48 -1.14
N CYS A 129 4.62 17.76 -0.59
CA CYS A 129 5.89 17.70 -1.34
C CYS A 129 6.16 16.32 -1.94
N VAL A 130 5.84 15.23 -1.21
CA VAL A 130 5.97 13.85 -1.71
C VAL A 130 5.01 13.57 -2.86
N ARG A 131 3.73 13.98 -2.75
CA ARG A 131 2.72 13.77 -3.81
C ARG A 131 3.04 14.52 -5.10
N GLU A 132 3.56 15.73 -4.98
CA GLU A 132 3.97 16.54 -6.13
C GLU A 132 5.27 16.05 -6.78
N GLY A 133 5.92 15.02 -6.24
CA GLY A 133 7.18 14.48 -6.77
C GLY A 133 8.35 15.47 -6.66
N LYS A 134 8.23 16.50 -5.80
CA LYS A 134 9.29 17.49 -5.56
C LYS A 134 10.28 17.04 -4.47
N GLY A 135 10.13 15.83 -3.96
CA GLY A 135 11.02 15.23 -2.98
C GLY A 135 11.86 14.12 -3.60
N PHE A 136 13.13 14.46 -3.82
CA PHE A 136 14.27 13.62 -4.28
C PHE A 136 14.35 13.28 -5.76
#